data_AF-A0A8T6NIQ2-F1
#
_entry.id   AF-A0A8T6NIQ2-F1
#
_cell.length_a   1.000
_cell.length_b   1.000
_cell.length_c   1.000
_cell.angle_alpha   90.00
_cell.angle_beta   90.00
_cell.angle_gamma   90.00
#
_symmetry.space_group_name_H-M   'P 1'
#
loop_
_entity.id
_entity.type
_entity.pdbx_description
1 polymer ?
#
loop_
_entity_poly.entity_id
_entity_poly.type
_entity_poly.pdbx_seq_one_letter_code
_entity_poly.pdbx_strand_id
1 'polypeptide(L)'
;MMIWHGGFSGSSLIKITEPGHLSELMGAGFNSPLPSSISLGDTVFSNLNLVVTFCLLIVIPAVLFLLGKNSQGSVPKLSPHPFPEEDTKDLVGAEKLDRAAWFSKVIGGMMLLYIVYQIVWVTGFLNYFNPNNINLLLLALCLLAHANIKTFTHAVEDAIQGASGILIQFPLYFGILALMKESGMINQLSQFFIEHSNEITYPIYTFLSAGLVNIFVPSGGGQWAIQGPIIIQSSIELGVPLNKSILALAYGDEITNMLQPFWALPLLGITRLNAKDILPYSLVVFLVGSIAFAAALLLF
;
A
#
# COMPACT_ATOMS: atom_id res chain seq x y z
N MET A 1 -5.98 -6.12 9.66
CA MET A 1 -4.92 -5.09 9.59
C MET A 1 -3.54 -5.67 9.21
N MET A 2 -3.46 -6.89 8.68
CA MET A 2 -2.24 -7.46 8.06
C MET A 2 -2.60 -8.23 6.79
N ILE A 3 -3.29 -7.56 5.87
CA ILE A 3 -3.59 -8.09 4.53
C ILE A 3 -3.53 -6.98 3.48
N TRP A 4 -2.86 -5.85 3.78
CA TRP A 4 -2.84 -4.68 2.89
C TRP A 4 -2.10 -4.96 1.58
N HIS A 5 -1.09 -5.86 1.58
CA HIS A 5 -0.48 -6.37 0.35
C HIS A 5 -1.18 -7.64 -0.19
N GLY A 6 -2.23 -8.11 0.50
CA GLY A 6 -3.15 -9.15 0.02
C GLY A 6 -4.15 -8.66 -1.02
N GLY A 7 -4.13 -7.38 -1.37
CA GLY A 7 -5.08 -6.75 -2.30
C GLY A 7 -4.53 -5.48 -2.95
N PHE A 8 -5.44 -4.63 -3.45
CA PHE A 8 -5.10 -3.38 -4.15
C PHE A 8 -4.58 -2.26 -3.25
N SER A 9 -4.20 -2.52 -2.00
CA SER A 9 -3.62 -1.50 -1.11
C SER A 9 -2.09 -1.53 -1.09
N GLY A 10 -1.46 -2.55 -1.70
CA GLY A 10 -0.02 -2.68 -1.74
C GLY A 10 0.65 -1.72 -2.71
N SER A 11 1.23 -0.63 -2.22
CA SER A 11 1.77 0.45 -3.07
C SER A 11 2.86 -0.03 -4.04
N SER A 12 3.80 -0.85 -3.58
CA SER A 12 4.83 -1.48 -4.42
C SER A 12 4.21 -2.39 -5.48
N LEU A 13 3.24 -3.22 -5.08
CA LEU A 13 2.57 -4.20 -5.94
C LEU A 13 1.72 -3.56 -7.04
N ILE A 14 1.11 -2.40 -6.79
CA ILE A 14 0.39 -1.65 -7.80
C ILE A 14 1.37 -0.89 -8.70
N LYS A 15 2.47 -0.35 -8.15
CA LYS A 15 3.42 0.44 -8.94
C LYS A 15 4.10 -0.37 -10.05
N ILE A 16 4.41 -1.64 -9.79
CA ILE A 16 4.99 -2.54 -10.80
C ILE A 16 4.02 -2.93 -11.93
N THR A 17 2.73 -2.60 -11.82
CA THR A 17 1.75 -2.82 -12.91
C THR A 17 1.78 -1.69 -13.94
N GLU A 18 2.42 -0.55 -13.64
CA GLU A 18 2.60 0.55 -14.59
C GLU A 18 3.59 0.14 -15.70
N PRO A 19 3.18 0.20 -16.98
CA PRO A 19 4.08 -0.09 -18.09
C PRO A 19 5.31 0.82 -18.10
N GLY A 20 6.50 0.24 -18.16
CA GLY A 20 7.79 0.95 -18.19
C GLY A 20 8.38 1.29 -16.83
N HIS A 21 7.60 1.16 -15.74
CA HIS A 21 8.03 1.57 -14.40
C HIS A 21 9.32 0.90 -13.92
N LEU A 22 9.48 -0.42 -14.16
CA LEU A 22 10.71 -1.14 -13.77
C LEU A 22 11.94 -0.62 -14.51
N SER A 23 11.81 -0.35 -15.82
CA SER A 23 12.89 0.19 -16.64
C SER A 23 13.26 1.61 -16.23
N GLU A 24 12.28 2.46 -15.93
CA GLU A 24 12.51 3.81 -15.43
C GLU A 24 13.22 3.80 -14.07
N LEU A 25 12.79 2.91 -13.17
CA LEU A 25 13.36 2.76 -11.83
C LEU A 25 14.84 2.32 -11.87
N MET A 26 15.19 1.37 -12.75
CA MET A 26 16.58 0.96 -12.96
C MET A 26 17.39 2.01 -13.73
N GLY A 27 16.72 2.73 -14.64
CA GLY A 27 17.30 3.74 -15.52
C GLY A 27 18.04 3.15 -16.73
N ALA A 28 18.40 4.03 -17.66
CA ALA A 28 18.87 3.70 -19.01
C ALA A 28 20.16 2.85 -19.12
N GLY A 29 20.91 2.67 -18.03
CA GLY A 29 22.16 1.90 -18.01
C GLY A 29 22.00 0.43 -17.63
N PHE A 30 20.79 -0.02 -17.31
CA PHE A 30 20.53 -1.41 -16.91
C PHE A 30 20.27 -2.30 -18.14
N ASN A 31 21.17 -3.25 -18.38
CA ASN A 31 21.22 -4.03 -19.63
C ASN A 31 20.44 -5.36 -19.59
N SER A 32 19.86 -5.73 -18.45
CA SER A 32 19.10 -6.98 -18.33
C SER A 32 17.65 -6.79 -18.79
N PRO A 33 17.06 -7.78 -19.48
CA PRO A 33 15.68 -7.68 -19.94
C PRO A 33 14.73 -7.62 -18.74
N LEU A 34 13.90 -6.59 -18.70
CA LEU A 34 12.83 -6.44 -17.71
C LEU A 34 11.47 -6.57 -18.40
N PRO A 35 10.47 -7.16 -17.73
CA PRO A 35 9.11 -7.12 -18.22
C PRO A 35 8.62 -5.67 -18.25
N SER A 36 7.76 -5.33 -19.21
CA SER A 36 7.16 -3.99 -19.29
C SER A 36 6.37 -3.64 -18.03
N SER A 37 5.72 -4.64 -17.43
CA SER A 37 4.95 -4.54 -16.20
C SER A 37 4.79 -5.95 -15.62
N ILE A 38 4.57 -6.06 -14.31
CA ILE A 38 4.21 -7.31 -13.64
C ILE A 38 2.72 -7.23 -13.31
N SER A 39 1.94 -8.23 -13.72
CA SER A 39 0.49 -8.20 -13.49
C SER A 39 0.15 -8.44 -12.02
N LEU A 40 -1.05 -8.02 -11.61
CA LEU A 40 -1.57 -8.39 -10.28
C LEU A 40 -1.80 -9.89 -10.15
N GLY A 41 -1.96 -10.62 -11.26
CA GLY A 41 -2.05 -12.09 -11.26
C GLY A 41 -0.77 -12.74 -10.76
N ASP A 42 0.39 -12.18 -11.10
CA ASP A 42 1.70 -12.72 -10.74
C ASP A 42 2.13 -12.36 -9.31
N THR A 43 1.46 -11.37 -8.70
CA THR A 43 1.78 -10.85 -7.36
C THR A 43 0.60 -10.94 -6.40
N VAL A 44 -0.30 -9.95 -6.41
CA VAL A 44 -1.43 -9.83 -5.48
C VAL A 44 -2.31 -11.09 -5.48
N PHE A 45 -2.62 -11.62 -6.65
CA PHE A 45 -3.46 -12.82 -6.84
C PHE A 45 -2.63 -14.08 -7.12
N SER A 46 -1.32 -14.06 -6.85
CA SER A 46 -0.48 -15.25 -6.94
C SER A 46 -0.85 -16.28 -5.86
N ASN A 47 -0.56 -17.56 -6.12
CA ASN A 47 -0.81 -18.64 -5.16
C ASN A 47 -0.14 -18.37 -3.80
N LEU A 48 1.09 -17.86 -3.82
CA LEU A 48 1.84 -17.49 -2.61
C LEU A 48 1.06 -16.46 -1.78
N ASN A 49 0.65 -15.35 -2.41
CA ASN A 49 0.00 -14.27 -1.70
C ASN A 49 -1.42 -14.60 -1.24
N LEU A 50 -2.17 -15.38 -2.03
CA LEU A 50 -3.49 -15.86 -1.65
C LEU A 50 -3.41 -16.77 -0.42
N VAL A 51 -2.49 -17.73 -0.40
CA VAL A 51 -2.32 -18.65 0.73
C VAL A 51 -1.93 -17.88 2.00
N VAL A 52 -1.01 -16.92 1.89
CA VAL A 52 -0.63 -16.04 3.00
C VAL A 52 -1.83 -15.23 3.49
N THR A 53 -2.57 -14.60 2.58
CA THR A 53 -3.72 -13.76 2.92
C THR A 53 -4.80 -14.56 3.65
N PHE A 54 -5.16 -15.75 3.14
CA PHE A 54 -6.13 -16.62 3.81
C PHE A 54 -5.61 -17.15 5.15
N CYS A 55 -4.33 -17.49 5.24
CA CYS A 55 -3.70 -17.89 6.50
C CYS A 55 -3.83 -16.78 7.54
N LEU A 56 -3.47 -15.54 7.21
CA LEU A 56 -3.55 -14.40 8.12
C LEU A 56 -4.99 -14.03 8.48
N LEU A 57 -5.94 -14.13 7.54
CA LEU A 57 -7.36 -13.93 7.77
C LEU A 57 -7.95 -14.90 8.81
N ILE A 58 -7.38 -16.09 8.94
CA ILE A 58 -7.84 -17.09 9.91
C ILE A 58 -7.04 -16.99 11.21
N VAL A 59 -5.71 -17.00 11.11
CA VAL A 59 -4.80 -17.11 12.26
C VAL A 59 -4.83 -15.84 13.11
N ILE A 60 -4.83 -14.64 12.51
CA ILE A 60 -4.81 -13.39 13.28
C ILE A 60 -6.07 -13.22 14.12
N PRO A 61 -7.30 -13.33 13.58
CA PRO A 61 -8.51 -13.27 14.41
C PRO A 61 -8.58 -14.38 15.45
N ALA A 62 -8.14 -15.60 15.14
CA ALA A 62 -8.11 -16.70 16.10
C ALA A 62 -7.20 -16.38 17.30
N VAL A 63 -5.99 -15.88 17.06
CA VAL A 63 -5.04 -15.47 18.11
C VAL A 63 -5.62 -14.33 18.94
N LEU A 64 -6.18 -13.29 18.30
CA LEU A 64 -6.80 -12.16 18.99
C LEU A 64 -8.04 -12.58 19.81
N PHE A 65 -8.83 -13.53 19.32
CA PHE A 65 -9.98 -14.09 20.05
C PHE A 65 -9.53 -14.84 21.31
N LEU A 66 -8.50 -15.68 21.21
CA LEU A 66 -7.93 -16.40 22.35
C LEU A 66 -7.35 -15.45 23.39
N LEU A 67 -6.68 -14.37 22.96
CA LEU A 67 -6.22 -13.31 23.85
C LEU A 67 -7.39 -12.59 24.52
N GLY A 68 -8.43 -12.25 23.75
CA GLY A 68 -9.62 -11.57 24.25
C GLY A 68 -10.38 -12.37 25.30
N LYS A 69 -10.44 -13.71 25.17
CA LYS A 69 -11.06 -14.60 26.16
C LYS A 69 -10.40 -14.53 27.54
N ASN A 70 -9.10 -14.24 27.58
CA ASN A 70 -8.31 -14.18 28.80
C ASN A 70 -8.09 -12.75 29.30
N SER A 71 -8.67 -11.75 28.63
CA SER A 71 -8.51 -10.33 28.95
C SER A 71 -9.80 -9.76 29.55
N GLN A 72 -9.69 -9.08 30.69
CA GLN A 72 -10.79 -8.28 31.25
C GLN A 72 -10.67 -6.84 30.71
N GLY A 73 -11.27 -6.59 29.55
CA GLY A 73 -11.33 -5.26 28.94
C GLY A 73 -12.74 -4.66 29.01
N SER A 74 -12.82 -3.32 29.07
CA SER A 74 -14.09 -2.60 28.87
C SER A 74 -14.10 -1.96 27.48
N VAL A 75 -15.24 -2.01 26.77
CA VAL A 75 -15.37 -1.34 25.47
C VAL A 75 -15.49 0.17 25.72
N PRO A 76 -14.61 1.00 25.14
CA PRO A 76 -14.68 2.45 25.31
C PRO A 76 -15.98 3.01 24.70
N LYS A 77 -16.64 3.94 25.40
CA LYS A 77 -17.81 4.65 24.88
C LYS A 77 -17.37 5.67 23.84
N LEU A 78 -17.69 5.41 22.57
CA LEU A 78 -17.45 6.34 21.48
C LEU A 78 -18.46 7.50 21.55
N SER A 79 -17.97 8.74 21.44
CA SER A 79 -18.85 9.91 21.26
C SER A 79 -19.01 10.17 19.76
N PRO A 80 -20.23 10.39 19.24
CA PRO A 80 -20.41 10.72 17.84
C PRO A 80 -19.67 12.02 17.50
N HIS A 81 -18.98 12.02 16.36
CA HIS A 81 -18.37 13.23 15.82
C HIS A 81 -19.49 14.07 15.17
N PRO A 82 -19.66 15.35 15.55
CA PRO A 82 -20.63 16.20 14.88
C PRO A 82 -20.21 16.39 13.42
N PHE A 83 -21.19 16.29 12.51
CA PHE A 83 -21.02 16.73 11.13
C PHE A 83 -21.16 18.25 11.10
N PRO A 84 -20.28 18.99 10.40
CA PRO A 84 -20.48 20.42 10.21
C PRO A 84 -21.83 20.68 9.54
N GLU A 85 -22.64 21.59 10.11
CA GLU A 85 -23.83 22.09 9.42
C GLU A 85 -23.39 23.04 8.30
N GLU A 86 -23.79 22.74 7.05
CA GLU A 86 -23.49 23.61 5.92
C GLU A 86 -24.46 24.78 5.84
N ASP A 87 -23.93 26.00 5.74
CA ASP A 87 -24.73 27.22 5.53
C ASP A 87 -25.23 27.29 4.08
N THR A 88 -26.55 27.44 3.91
CA THR A 88 -27.26 27.32 2.62
C THR A 88 -27.80 28.64 2.07
N LYS A 89 -27.48 29.77 2.69
CA LYS A 89 -28.03 31.07 2.28
C LYS A 89 -27.25 31.69 1.11
N ASP A 90 -28.00 32.21 0.14
CA ASP A 90 -27.56 33.02 -1.00
C ASP A 90 -26.61 32.37 -2.02
N LEU A 91 -27.07 31.30 -2.70
CA LEU A 91 -26.34 30.68 -3.82
C LEU A 91 -26.42 31.53 -5.10
N VAL A 92 -25.28 31.95 -5.63
CA VAL A 92 -25.20 32.78 -6.85
C VAL A 92 -24.52 32.04 -7.99
N GLY A 93 -25.13 32.08 -9.18
CA GLY A 93 -24.52 31.58 -10.42
C GLY A 93 -24.16 30.08 -10.39
N ALA A 94 -22.89 29.77 -10.69
CA ALA A 94 -22.35 28.41 -10.81
C ALA A 94 -22.34 27.62 -9.48
N GLU A 95 -22.42 28.29 -8.33
CA GLU A 95 -22.52 27.63 -7.02
C GLU A 95 -23.76 26.74 -6.90
N LYS A 96 -24.82 27.06 -7.66
CA LYS A 96 -26.03 26.22 -7.74
C LYS A 96 -25.73 24.86 -8.35
N LEU A 97 -24.79 24.79 -9.30
CA LEU A 97 -24.38 23.55 -9.96
C LEU A 97 -23.45 22.74 -9.04
N ASP A 98 -22.52 23.41 -8.37
CA ASP A 98 -21.59 22.78 -7.42
C ASP A 98 -22.31 22.17 -6.20
N ARG A 99 -23.45 22.75 -5.82
CA ARG A 99 -24.32 22.21 -4.76
C ARG A 99 -25.42 21.27 -5.26
N ALA A 100 -25.62 21.16 -6.56
CA ALA A 100 -26.61 20.26 -7.13
C ALA A 100 -26.14 18.81 -7.07
N ALA A 101 -26.87 17.97 -6.33
CA ALA A 101 -26.49 16.58 -6.15
C ALA A 101 -26.41 15.79 -7.45
N TRP A 102 -27.35 16.05 -8.38
CA TRP A 102 -27.36 15.35 -9.66
C TRP A 102 -26.08 15.59 -10.47
N PHE A 103 -25.44 16.75 -10.33
CA PHE A 103 -24.27 17.11 -11.13
C PHE A 103 -23.06 16.25 -10.75
N SER A 104 -22.76 16.11 -9.45
CA SER A 104 -21.70 15.20 -8.99
C SER A 104 -22.03 13.74 -9.32
N LYS A 105 -23.29 13.32 -9.18
CA LYS A 105 -23.69 11.94 -9.51
C LYS A 105 -23.56 11.63 -11.00
N VAL A 106 -23.91 12.56 -11.88
CA VAL A 106 -23.77 12.36 -13.34
C VAL A 106 -22.30 12.23 -13.72
N ILE A 107 -21.43 13.11 -13.21
CA ILE A 107 -19.98 13.03 -13.47
C ILE A 107 -19.40 11.71 -12.95
N GLY A 108 -19.63 11.40 -11.66
CA GLY A 108 -19.16 10.15 -11.06
C GLY A 108 -19.73 8.90 -11.76
N GLY A 109 -20.98 8.98 -12.22
CA GLY A 109 -21.64 7.92 -12.98
C GLY A 109 -21.04 7.70 -14.37
N MET A 110 -20.75 8.77 -15.11
CA MET A 110 -20.04 8.68 -16.40
C MET A 110 -18.65 8.09 -16.24
N MET A 111 -17.91 8.49 -15.19
CA MET A 111 -16.61 7.91 -14.87
C MET A 111 -16.74 6.42 -14.55
N LEU A 112 -17.72 6.03 -13.72
CA LEU A 112 -17.95 4.62 -13.37
C LEU A 112 -18.35 3.79 -14.60
N LEU A 113 -19.18 4.31 -15.49
CA LEU A 113 -19.53 3.66 -16.75
C LEU A 113 -18.30 3.46 -17.64
N TYR A 114 -17.43 4.47 -17.75
CA TYR A 114 -16.18 4.35 -18.47
C TYR A 114 -15.26 3.28 -17.86
N ILE A 115 -15.14 3.24 -16.53
CA ILE A 115 -14.37 2.22 -15.81
C ILE A 115 -14.91 0.81 -16.10
N VAL A 116 -16.22 0.62 -16.01
CA VAL A 116 -16.87 -0.66 -16.33
C VAL A 116 -16.63 -1.05 -17.80
N TYR A 117 -16.75 -0.09 -18.72
CA TYR A 117 -16.44 -0.33 -20.12
C TYR A 117 -14.99 -0.79 -20.34
N GLN A 118 -14.02 -0.12 -19.71
CA GLN A 118 -12.61 -0.51 -19.80
C GLN A 118 -12.38 -1.93 -19.26
N ILE A 119 -12.91 -2.23 -18.06
CA ILE A 119 -12.74 -3.54 -17.41
C ILE A 119 -13.36 -4.67 -18.24
N VAL A 120 -14.57 -4.47 -18.78
CA VAL A 120 -15.33 -5.55 -19.45
C VAL A 120 -14.91 -5.72 -20.91
N TRP A 121 -14.62 -4.64 -21.62
CA TRP A 121 -14.49 -4.67 -23.09
C TRP A 121 -13.11 -4.33 -23.63
N VAL A 122 -12.20 -3.72 -22.84
CA VAL A 122 -10.91 -3.23 -23.36
C VAL A 122 -9.72 -3.92 -22.72
N THR A 123 -9.54 -3.79 -21.41
CA THR A 123 -8.30 -4.20 -20.72
C THR A 123 -8.42 -5.54 -20.01
N GLY A 124 -9.64 -5.90 -19.56
CA GLY A 124 -9.85 -6.98 -18.61
C GLY A 124 -9.59 -6.56 -17.16
N PHE A 125 -10.16 -7.30 -16.21
CA PHE A 125 -10.14 -6.96 -14.78
C PHE A 125 -8.73 -6.87 -14.18
N LEU A 126 -7.87 -7.88 -14.39
CA LEU A 126 -6.55 -7.93 -13.75
C LEU A 126 -5.56 -6.88 -14.25
N ASN A 127 -5.69 -6.47 -15.52
CA ASN A 127 -4.79 -5.50 -16.15
C ASN A 127 -5.29 -4.05 -15.98
N TYR A 128 -6.54 -3.87 -15.58
CA TYR A 128 -7.11 -2.54 -15.38
C TYR A 128 -6.49 -1.85 -14.15
N PHE A 129 -6.22 -2.59 -13.06
CA PHE A 129 -5.82 -1.97 -11.80
C PHE A 129 -4.32 -1.59 -11.79
N ASN A 130 -4.06 -0.36 -12.21
CA ASN A 130 -2.83 0.39 -11.98
C ASN A 130 -3.14 1.66 -11.15
N PRO A 131 -2.14 2.44 -10.70
CA PRO A 131 -2.38 3.59 -9.83
C PRO A 131 -3.33 4.63 -10.45
N ASN A 132 -3.20 4.93 -11.73
CA ASN A 132 -4.05 5.92 -12.42
C ASN A 132 -5.51 5.46 -12.49
N ASN A 133 -5.73 4.19 -12.79
CA ASN A 133 -7.07 3.61 -12.90
C ASN A 133 -7.74 3.44 -11.52
N ILE A 134 -6.95 3.16 -10.48
CA ILE A 134 -7.43 3.19 -9.09
C ILE A 134 -7.79 4.62 -8.69
N ASN A 135 -6.98 5.61 -9.01
CA ASN A 135 -7.30 7.02 -8.74
C ASN A 135 -8.60 7.45 -9.42
N LEU A 136 -8.82 7.04 -10.68
CA LEU A 136 -10.06 7.31 -11.40
C LEU A 136 -11.27 6.66 -10.71
N LEU A 137 -11.14 5.41 -10.27
CA LEU A 137 -12.18 4.69 -9.53
C LEU A 137 -12.49 5.37 -8.19
N LEU A 138 -11.47 5.70 -7.40
CA LEU A 138 -11.64 6.38 -6.12
C LEU A 138 -12.31 7.74 -6.31
N LEU A 139 -11.90 8.51 -7.33
CA LEU A 139 -12.53 9.80 -7.65
C LEU A 139 -14.01 9.62 -8.02
N ALA A 140 -14.34 8.64 -8.87
CA ALA A 140 -15.72 8.34 -9.23
C ALA A 140 -16.56 7.97 -8.00
N LEU A 141 -16.03 7.10 -7.13
CA LEU A 141 -16.70 6.70 -5.89
C LEU A 141 -16.85 7.87 -4.91
N CYS A 142 -15.84 8.74 -4.77
CA CYS A 142 -15.94 9.94 -3.94
C CYS A 142 -17.05 10.87 -4.43
N LEU A 143 -17.14 11.16 -5.74
CA LEU A 143 -18.21 11.99 -6.30
C LEU A 143 -19.59 11.36 -6.12
N LEU A 144 -19.69 10.02 -6.23
CA LEU A 144 -20.92 9.27 -6.00
C LEU A 144 -21.28 9.14 -4.52
N ALA A 145 -20.34 9.23 -3.59
CA ALA A 145 -20.59 9.15 -2.15
C ALA A 145 -20.98 10.52 -1.56
N HIS A 146 -20.39 11.61 -2.05
CA HIS A 146 -20.69 12.95 -1.55
C HIS A 146 -21.99 13.51 -2.10
N ALA A 147 -22.63 14.40 -1.33
CA ALA A 147 -23.91 14.97 -1.71
C ALA A 147 -23.81 15.79 -3.00
N ASN A 148 -22.73 16.55 -3.17
CA ASN A 148 -22.48 17.44 -4.31
C ASN A 148 -20.96 17.72 -4.45
N ILE A 149 -20.55 18.55 -5.39
CA ILE A 149 -19.13 18.87 -5.59
C ILE A 149 -18.58 19.68 -4.42
N LYS A 150 -19.39 20.59 -3.84
CA LYS A 150 -18.95 21.44 -2.74
C LYS A 150 -18.53 20.63 -1.49
N THR A 151 -19.41 19.73 -1.05
CA THR A 151 -19.14 18.78 0.05
C THR A 151 -17.90 17.93 -0.23
N PHE A 152 -17.71 17.47 -1.47
CA PHE A 152 -16.50 16.74 -1.87
C PHE A 152 -15.24 17.61 -1.75
N THR A 153 -15.25 18.85 -2.27
CA THR A 153 -14.08 19.75 -2.19
C THR A 153 -13.72 20.12 -0.75
N HIS A 154 -14.71 20.36 0.11
CA HIS A 154 -14.51 20.60 1.53
C HIS A 154 -13.90 19.37 2.22
N ALA A 155 -14.41 18.17 1.94
CA ALA A 155 -13.82 16.95 2.47
C ALA A 155 -12.36 16.74 2.00
N VAL A 156 -12.02 17.16 0.78
CA VAL A 156 -10.64 17.12 0.26
C VAL A 156 -9.75 18.14 0.98
N GLU A 157 -10.23 19.37 1.21
CA GLU A 157 -9.51 20.41 1.95
C GLU A 157 -9.20 19.98 3.39
N ASP A 158 -10.12 19.27 4.05
CA ASP A 158 -9.88 18.71 5.37
C ASP A 158 -8.90 17.53 5.32
N ALA A 159 -9.08 16.61 4.37
CA ALA A 159 -8.27 15.40 4.27
C ALA A 159 -6.81 15.66 3.86
N ILE A 160 -6.55 16.68 3.02
CA ILE A 160 -5.19 16.94 2.49
C ILE A 160 -4.21 17.37 3.59
N GLN A 161 -4.70 17.93 4.70
CA GLN A 161 -3.86 18.27 5.85
C GLN A 161 -3.12 17.05 6.39
N GLY A 162 -3.80 15.89 6.44
CA GLY A 162 -3.21 14.62 6.84
C GLY A 162 -2.26 14.00 5.82
N ALA A 163 -2.36 14.38 4.54
CA ALA A 163 -1.52 13.86 3.45
C ALA A 163 -0.30 14.75 3.13
N SER A 164 -0.27 15.98 3.64
CA SER A 164 0.78 16.98 3.37
C SER A 164 2.20 16.47 3.66
N GLY A 165 2.40 15.76 4.78
CA GLY A 165 3.69 15.18 5.14
C GLY A 165 4.18 14.14 4.14
N ILE A 166 3.27 13.33 3.60
CA ILE A 166 3.58 12.31 2.58
C ILE A 166 4.02 12.98 1.27
N LEU A 167 3.31 14.04 0.85
CA LEU A 167 3.65 14.79 -0.37
C LEU A 167 5.06 15.38 -0.33
N ILE A 168 5.50 15.86 0.84
CA ILE A 168 6.86 16.41 1.03
C ILE A 168 7.92 15.32 1.03
N GLN A 169 7.61 14.10 1.50
CA GLN A 169 8.57 12.99 1.60
C GLN A 169 8.96 12.39 0.24
N PHE A 170 8.03 12.30 -0.72
CA PHE A 170 8.32 11.67 -2.01
C PHE A 170 9.51 12.29 -2.77
N PRO A 171 9.60 13.63 -2.95
CA PRO A 171 10.78 14.26 -3.55
C PRO A 171 12.08 13.94 -2.82
N LEU A 172 12.05 13.81 -1.48
CA LEU A 172 13.22 13.45 -0.69
C LEU A 172 13.69 12.01 -0.98
N TYR A 173 12.76 11.07 -1.12
CA TYR A 173 13.11 9.68 -1.48
C TYR A 173 13.75 9.58 -2.86
N PHE A 174 13.27 10.35 -3.84
CA PHE A 174 13.92 10.44 -5.15
C PHE A 174 15.30 11.07 -5.06
N GLY A 175 15.49 12.09 -4.20
CA GLY A 175 16.79 12.67 -3.92
C GLY A 175 17.78 11.65 -3.31
N ILE A 176 17.32 10.84 -2.35
CA ILE A 176 18.13 9.75 -1.78
C ILE A 176 18.48 8.74 -2.87
N LEU A 177 17.49 8.25 -3.64
CA LEU A 177 17.72 7.31 -4.73
C LEU A 177 18.78 7.84 -5.71
N ALA A 178 18.71 9.11 -6.10
CA ALA A 178 19.70 9.73 -6.98
C ALA A 178 21.11 9.68 -6.37
N LEU A 179 21.27 10.05 -5.09
CA LEU A 179 22.56 9.93 -4.39
C LEU A 179 23.07 8.49 -4.33
N MET A 180 22.19 7.52 -4.06
CA MET A 180 22.55 6.10 -4.01
C MET A 180 23.01 5.57 -5.37
N LYS A 181 22.38 6.07 -6.45
CA LYS A 181 22.73 5.72 -7.82
C LYS A 181 24.08 6.31 -8.22
N GLU A 182 24.27 7.62 -8.05
CA GLU A 182 25.50 8.33 -8.41
C GLU A 182 26.72 7.88 -7.58
N SER A 183 26.51 7.49 -6.32
CA SER A 183 27.57 6.94 -5.46
C SER A 183 27.94 5.47 -5.76
N GLY A 184 27.16 4.78 -6.61
CA GLY A 184 27.33 3.35 -6.86
C GLY A 184 26.87 2.44 -5.71
N MET A 185 26.20 2.98 -4.69
CA MET A 185 25.78 2.23 -3.50
C MET A 185 24.74 1.15 -3.82
N ILE A 186 23.89 1.35 -4.83
CA ILE A 186 22.94 0.33 -5.31
C ILE A 186 23.69 -0.95 -5.72
N ASN A 187 24.77 -0.82 -6.49
CA ASN A 187 25.57 -1.97 -6.92
C ASN A 187 26.27 -2.66 -5.75
N GLN A 188 26.83 -1.89 -4.79
CA GLN A 188 27.50 -2.44 -3.61
C GLN A 188 26.55 -3.24 -2.72
N LEU A 189 25.36 -2.70 -2.45
CA LEU A 189 24.33 -3.40 -1.67
C LEU A 189 23.80 -4.62 -2.40
N SER A 190 23.62 -4.53 -3.72
CA SER A 190 23.19 -5.68 -4.54
C SER A 190 24.22 -6.81 -4.51
N GLN A 191 25.50 -6.49 -4.69
CA GLN A 191 26.63 -7.41 -4.59
C GLN A 191 26.68 -8.08 -3.22
N PHE A 192 26.51 -7.31 -2.14
CA PHE A 192 26.45 -7.87 -0.79
C PHE A 192 25.38 -8.96 -0.66
N PHE A 193 24.15 -8.70 -1.13
CA PHE A 193 23.11 -9.73 -1.09
C PHE A 193 23.41 -10.91 -2.01
N ILE A 194 23.95 -10.68 -3.21
CA ILE A 194 24.30 -11.75 -4.16
C ILE A 194 25.36 -12.69 -3.54
N GLU A 195 26.39 -12.15 -2.89
CA GLU A 195 27.48 -12.92 -2.29
C GLU A 195 27.06 -13.69 -1.03
N HIS A 196 26.11 -13.15 -0.25
CA HIS A 196 25.75 -13.68 1.06
C HIS A 196 24.42 -14.46 1.08
N SER A 197 23.73 -14.56 -0.06
CA SER A 197 22.44 -15.24 -0.15
C SER A 197 22.34 -16.16 -1.38
N ASN A 198 21.23 -16.87 -1.48
CA ASN A 198 20.92 -17.78 -2.58
C ASN A 198 19.41 -17.77 -2.87
N GLU A 199 18.95 -18.58 -3.82
CA GLU A 199 17.55 -18.67 -4.24
C GLU A 199 16.53 -18.86 -3.09
N ILE A 200 16.96 -19.52 -2.01
CA ILE A 200 16.12 -19.82 -0.84
C ILE A 200 16.23 -18.71 0.21
N THR A 201 17.44 -18.24 0.52
CA THR A 201 17.67 -17.27 1.62
C THR A 201 17.42 -15.83 1.20
N TYR A 202 17.54 -15.51 -0.09
CA TYR A 202 17.41 -14.15 -0.61
C TYR A 202 16.02 -13.54 -0.37
N PRO A 203 14.89 -14.23 -0.64
CA PRO A 203 13.57 -13.71 -0.28
C PRO A 203 13.44 -13.42 1.23
N ILE A 204 14.05 -14.24 2.08
CA ILE A 204 14.02 -14.04 3.55
C ILE A 204 14.84 -12.81 3.94
N TYR A 205 16.03 -12.62 3.37
CA TYR A 205 16.82 -11.42 3.62
C TYR A 205 16.15 -10.17 3.08
N THR A 206 15.48 -10.27 1.93
CA THR A 206 14.67 -9.17 1.39
C THR A 206 13.54 -8.80 2.33
N PHE A 207 12.82 -9.79 2.86
CA PHE A 207 11.77 -9.60 3.87
C PHE A 207 12.30 -8.91 5.14
N LEU A 208 13.42 -9.38 5.69
CA LEU A 208 14.02 -8.80 6.90
C LEU A 208 14.57 -7.40 6.65
N SER A 209 15.27 -7.17 5.53
CA SER A 209 15.79 -5.87 5.10
C SER A 209 14.65 -4.88 4.93
N ALA A 210 13.57 -5.30 4.26
CA ALA A 210 12.39 -4.49 4.07
C ALA A 210 11.75 -4.09 5.39
N GLY A 211 11.62 -5.04 6.33
CA GLY A 211 11.13 -4.76 7.68
C GLY A 211 12.00 -3.76 8.43
N LEU A 212 13.33 -3.93 8.37
CA LEU A 212 14.28 -3.03 9.01
C LEU A 212 14.21 -1.61 8.43
N VAL A 213 14.19 -1.47 7.11
CA VAL A 213 14.10 -0.16 6.45
C VAL A 213 12.77 0.53 6.76
N ASN A 214 11.67 -0.23 6.80
CA ASN A 214 10.33 0.33 7.09
C ASN A 214 10.23 0.99 8.48
N ILE A 215 11.04 0.56 9.46
CA ILE A 215 11.14 1.21 10.79
C ILE A 215 11.62 2.67 10.67
N PHE A 216 12.42 2.99 9.64
CA PHE A 216 12.95 4.33 9.37
C PHE A 216 12.18 5.06 8.27
N VAL A 217 11.61 4.31 7.33
CA VAL A 217 10.90 4.82 6.14
C VAL A 217 9.54 4.12 6.04
N PRO A 218 8.54 4.53 6.84
CA PRO A 218 7.23 3.85 6.91
C PRO A 218 6.33 4.22 5.72
N SER A 219 6.77 3.90 4.50
CA SER A 219 6.09 4.21 3.25
C SER A 219 6.44 3.19 2.17
N GLY A 220 5.53 2.26 1.87
CA GLY A 220 5.79 1.21 0.88
C GLY A 220 6.14 1.73 -0.52
N GLY A 221 5.58 2.87 -0.94
CA GLY A 221 5.94 3.52 -2.21
C GLY A 221 7.34 4.16 -2.19
N GLY A 222 7.67 4.88 -1.12
CA GLY A 222 9.01 5.47 -0.94
C GLY A 222 10.09 4.41 -0.76
N GLN A 223 9.77 3.36 0.00
CA GLN A 223 10.61 2.20 0.21
C GLN A 223 10.85 1.44 -1.10
N TRP A 224 9.82 1.26 -1.94
CA TRP A 224 9.99 0.68 -3.28
C TRP A 224 10.92 1.52 -4.15
N ALA A 225 10.81 2.85 -4.12
CA ALA A 225 11.69 3.72 -4.90
C ALA A 225 13.17 3.53 -4.52
N ILE A 226 13.47 3.29 -3.25
CA ILE A 226 14.85 3.15 -2.75
C ILE A 226 15.38 1.71 -2.86
N GLN A 227 14.61 0.72 -2.40
CA GLN A 227 15.05 -0.69 -2.36
C GLN A 227 14.77 -1.46 -3.66
N GLY A 228 13.82 -1.00 -4.48
CA GLY A 228 13.43 -1.66 -5.71
C GLY A 228 14.60 -1.97 -6.65
N PRO A 229 15.53 -1.02 -6.93
CA PRO A 229 16.69 -1.30 -7.77
C PRO A 229 17.59 -2.43 -7.26
N ILE A 230 17.85 -2.44 -5.95
CA ILE A 230 18.67 -3.45 -5.28
C ILE A 230 17.98 -4.81 -5.41
N ILE A 231 16.66 -4.84 -5.18
CA ILE A 231 15.87 -6.07 -5.25
C ILE A 231 15.83 -6.64 -6.67
N ILE A 232 15.57 -5.79 -7.66
CA ILE A 232 15.49 -6.20 -9.07
C ILE A 232 16.84 -6.78 -9.52
N GLN A 233 17.94 -6.05 -9.25
CA GLN A 233 19.28 -6.48 -9.64
C GLN A 233 19.67 -7.81 -9.01
N SER A 234 19.59 -7.93 -7.68
CA SER A 234 19.95 -9.17 -6.99
C SER A 234 19.03 -10.34 -7.36
N SER A 235 17.74 -10.11 -7.60
CA SER A 235 16.81 -11.16 -8.02
C SER A 235 17.20 -11.75 -9.37
N ILE A 236 17.56 -10.91 -10.34
CA ILE A 236 17.97 -11.35 -11.68
C ILE A 236 19.25 -12.17 -11.61
N GLU A 237 20.25 -11.69 -10.88
CA GLU A 237 21.55 -12.36 -10.74
C GLU A 237 21.45 -13.70 -9.99
N LEU A 238 20.58 -13.78 -8.98
CA LEU A 238 20.34 -15.00 -8.21
C LEU A 238 19.30 -15.94 -8.86
N GLY A 239 18.70 -15.57 -10.01
CA GLY A 239 17.67 -16.37 -10.65
C GLY A 239 16.35 -16.47 -9.88
N VAL A 240 16.10 -15.57 -8.93
CA VAL A 240 14.88 -15.55 -8.12
C VAL A 240 13.77 -14.82 -8.88
N PRO A 241 12.55 -15.39 -8.97
CA PRO A 241 11.42 -14.71 -9.61
C PRO A 241 11.16 -13.32 -9.00
N LEU A 242 11.14 -12.29 -9.85
CA LEU A 242 10.96 -10.89 -9.41
C LEU A 242 9.71 -10.71 -8.55
N ASN A 243 8.60 -11.33 -8.94
CA ASN A 243 7.35 -11.29 -8.20
C ASN A 243 7.49 -11.82 -6.76
N LYS A 244 8.28 -12.88 -6.55
CA LYS A 244 8.55 -13.44 -5.21
C LYS A 244 9.35 -12.46 -4.36
N SER A 245 10.41 -11.86 -4.92
CA SER A 245 11.23 -10.88 -4.20
C SER A 245 10.48 -9.58 -3.88
N ILE A 246 9.61 -9.12 -4.79
CA ILE A 246 8.78 -7.95 -4.57
C ILE A 246 7.70 -8.23 -3.50
N LEU A 247 7.13 -9.44 -3.48
CA LEU A 247 6.25 -9.87 -2.40
C LEU A 247 6.99 -9.96 -1.06
N ALA A 248 8.24 -10.44 -1.05
CA ALA A 248 9.06 -10.46 0.16
C ALA A 248 9.28 -9.04 0.73
N LEU A 249 9.56 -8.06 -0.14
CA LEU A 249 9.61 -6.64 0.26
C LEU A 249 8.28 -6.18 0.83
N ALA A 250 7.17 -6.47 0.14
CA ALA A 250 5.83 -6.09 0.57
C ALA A 250 5.50 -6.64 1.97
N TYR A 251 5.83 -7.91 2.23
CA TYR A 251 5.63 -8.53 3.54
C TYR A 251 6.49 -7.90 4.64
N GLY A 252 7.73 -7.52 4.31
CA GLY A 252 8.61 -6.85 5.27
C GLY A 252 8.12 -5.45 5.64
N ASP A 253 7.72 -4.67 4.63
CA ASP A 253 7.04 -3.38 4.80
C ASP A 253 5.79 -3.53 5.69
N GLU A 254 4.98 -4.56 5.44
CA GLU A 254 3.75 -4.81 6.19
C GLU A 254 3.98 -5.24 7.64
N ILE A 255 4.94 -6.12 7.89
CA ILE A 255 5.05 -6.76 9.20
C ILE A 255 5.50 -5.75 10.27
N THR A 256 6.48 -4.89 9.97
CA THR A 256 7.00 -3.96 10.97
C THR A 256 6.08 -2.76 11.23
N ASN A 257 5.06 -2.53 10.39
CA ASN A 257 3.96 -1.63 10.71
C ASN A 257 3.18 -2.08 11.96
N MET A 258 3.31 -3.33 12.39
CA MET A 258 2.77 -3.80 13.68
C MET A 258 3.65 -3.41 14.88
N LEU A 259 4.93 -3.10 14.68
CA LEU A 259 5.81 -2.54 15.72
C LEU A 259 5.56 -1.05 15.92
N GLN A 260 5.30 -0.33 14.83
CA GLN A 260 5.05 1.11 14.81
C GLN A 260 3.67 1.38 14.18
N PRO A 261 2.58 1.37 14.95
CA PRO A 261 1.23 1.43 14.40
C PRO A 261 0.84 2.86 13.97
N PHE A 262 1.62 3.51 13.09
CA PHE A 262 1.29 4.82 12.52
C PHE A 262 -0.02 4.78 11.73
N TRP A 263 -0.29 3.65 11.07
CA TRP A 263 -1.59 3.37 10.43
C TRP A 263 -2.76 3.43 11.40
N ALA A 264 -2.53 3.21 12.70
CA ALA A 264 -3.58 3.22 13.69
C ALA A 264 -3.90 4.63 14.18
N LEU A 265 -3.08 5.66 13.89
CA LEU A 265 -3.31 7.01 14.39
C LEU A 265 -4.72 7.56 14.07
N PRO A 266 -5.26 7.43 12.84
CA PRO A 266 -6.63 7.84 12.56
C PRO A 266 -7.66 7.04 13.38
N LEU A 267 -7.47 5.73 13.50
CA LEU A 267 -8.35 4.86 14.27
C LEU A 267 -8.32 5.22 15.76
N LEU A 268 -7.13 5.42 16.33
CA LEU A 268 -6.92 5.82 17.71
C LEU A 268 -7.55 7.18 18.02
N GLY A 269 -7.50 8.12 17.07
CA GLY A 269 -8.19 9.40 17.17
C GLY A 269 -9.71 9.25 17.30
N ILE A 270 -10.30 8.32 16.54
CA ILE A 270 -11.73 8.01 16.60
C ILE A 270 -12.07 7.23 17.89
N THR A 271 -11.27 6.22 18.24
CA THR A 271 -11.54 5.35 19.39
C THR A 271 -11.14 5.95 20.73
N ARG A 272 -10.44 7.08 20.73
CA ARG A 272 -9.83 7.73 21.91
C ARG A 272 -8.93 6.80 22.72
N LEU A 273 -8.34 5.82 22.04
CA LEU A 273 -7.36 4.91 22.63
C LEU A 273 -5.97 5.52 22.46
N ASN A 274 -5.06 5.24 23.39
CA ASN A 274 -3.66 5.60 23.23
C ASN A 274 -2.93 4.49 22.45
N ALA A 275 -1.84 4.83 21.76
CA ALA A 275 -1.03 3.83 21.04
C ALA A 275 -0.52 2.69 21.94
N LYS A 276 -0.20 3.00 23.21
CA LYS A 276 0.19 2.00 24.22
C LYS A 276 -0.89 0.95 24.50
N ASP A 277 -2.16 1.28 24.27
CA ASP A 277 -3.29 0.40 24.57
C ASP A 277 -3.43 -0.70 23.50
N ILE A 278 -2.93 -0.46 22.28
CA ILE A 278 -2.96 -1.42 21.16
C ILE A 278 -1.64 -2.16 20.95
N LEU A 279 -0.51 -1.58 21.41
CA LEU A 279 0.84 -2.07 21.12
C LEU A 279 1.09 -3.54 21.55
N PRO A 280 0.63 -4.03 22.73
CA PRO A 280 0.85 -5.43 23.09
C PRO A 280 0.18 -6.40 22.11
N TYR A 281 -1.00 -6.05 21.60
CA TYR A 281 -1.72 -6.86 20.63
C TYR A 281 -1.03 -6.83 19.27
N SER A 282 -0.55 -5.66 18.84
CA SER A 282 0.19 -5.54 17.58
C SER A 282 1.53 -6.28 17.63
N LEU A 283 2.21 -6.32 18.78
CA LEU A 283 3.43 -7.14 18.97
C LEU A 283 3.15 -8.64 18.82
N VAL A 284 2.03 -9.15 19.34
CA VAL A 284 1.66 -10.56 19.10
C VAL A 284 1.38 -10.80 17.62
N VAL A 285 0.65 -9.90 16.97
CA VAL A 285 0.36 -9.97 15.52
C VAL A 285 1.66 -9.91 14.70
N PHE A 286 2.64 -9.09 15.10
CA PHE A 286 3.97 -9.04 14.50
C PHE A 286 4.69 -10.39 14.56
N LEU A 287 4.70 -11.06 15.72
CA LEU A 287 5.37 -12.36 15.85
C LEU A 287 4.70 -13.43 14.99
N VAL A 288 3.37 -13.52 15.07
CA VAL A 288 2.58 -14.50 14.30
C VAL A 288 2.71 -14.25 12.79
N GLY A 289 2.62 -12.99 12.36
CA GLY A 289 2.79 -12.61 10.96
C GLY A 289 4.18 -12.89 10.44
N SER A 290 5.23 -12.60 11.23
CA SER A 290 6.61 -12.87 10.84
C SER A 290 6.83 -14.36 10.54
N ILE A 291 6.26 -15.23 11.37
CA ILE A 291 6.32 -16.69 11.15
C ILE A 291 5.56 -17.07 9.88
N ALA A 292 4.35 -16.54 9.69
CA ALA A 292 3.52 -16.85 8.52
C ALA A 292 4.17 -16.41 7.20
N PHE A 293 4.71 -15.18 7.14
CA PHE A 293 5.40 -14.67 5.96
C PHE A 293 6.70 -15.42 5.68
N ALA A 294 7.53 -15.65 6.69
CA ALA A 294 8.77 -16.41 6.51
C ALA A 294 8.50 -17.84 6.04
N ALA A 295 7.50 -18.52 6.61
CA ALA A 295 7.10 -19.86 6.19
C ALA A 295 6.62 -19.86 4.72
N ALA A 296 5.81 -18.89 4.33
CA ALA A 296 5.33 -18.81 2.95
C ALA A 296 6.45 -18.57 1.93
N LEU A 297 7.40 -17.69 2.25
CA LEU A 297 8.56 -17.42 1.38
C LEU A 297 9.51 -18.62 1.24
N LEU A 298 9.53 -19.53 2.22
CA LEU A 298 10.29 -20.77 2.17
C LEU A 298 9.56 -21.91 1.43
N LEU A 299 8.22 -21.94 1.49
CA LEU A 299 7.41 -23.04 0.94
C LEU A 299 7.03 -22.87 -0.54
N PHE A 300 6.92 -21.63 -0.99
CA PHE A 300 6.66 -21.25 -2.39
C PHE A 300 7.92 -20.67 -3.01
#